data_AF-A0A8H6VU85-F1
#
_entry.id   AF-A0A8H6VU85-F1
#
_cell.length_a   1.000
_cell.length_b   1.000
_cell.length_c   1.000
_cell.angle_alpha   90.00
_cell.angle_beta   90.00
_cell.angle_gamma   90.00
#
_symmetry.space_group_name_H-M   'P 1'
#
loop_
_entity.id
_entity.type
_entity.pdbx_description
1 polymer ?
#
loop_
_entity_poly.entity_id
_entity_poly.type
_entity_poly.pdbx_seq_one_letter_code
_entity_poly.pdbx_strand_id
1 'polypeptide(L)'
;MAAVPPKTKWCTVCMRAVPLGKGGLANFTQNHEKSGEHTRKLADQARTGLKPNALTNFFAPRPRPSAQSTSSAPVPSPSSAGSHPPPQDTPMPASTPSIAEEDAASPMDVDSGDSSSAAESEPLFLATLRTAVATLPQGVPMASSEDVLAVFAADPATRMVPDGDAWEDFIHGDFQRLLWGESGPRETIELSTLMRRGSLGLDGLVKYIKKCITHLSVPAAVFEPRIERVISALELLGSSTSAVPPSPQRTFVDLTQINSPPMPPKALTGCPGQALPLERGENAFTAYPIGLHAKKKLPWTPEFHDGLSVRADNCLRSAQASGVCAPCRRLLGNGLIKGILERNHFGTRPSTPYAFLTPAQSSALLDKKNAIIDGLRLSGLNMGRKLLTRMRHLEGHKRMLLAVSQNNIPRLQSIVRNCLKRGDSIFAITEKIGNAIRGTFHDRSYSKIAYQQAYVLLQLGGAAALELGHRCLGLPSLDATKRHIVPKPLCASPRFPQLEEMRQNLAVCYPNSPNPGPDSNISPIGPGFQLCIDEIKIQEMMRWNPVTDMIHGICREHGAPYGSRLIITS
;
A
#
# COMPACT_ATOMS: atom_id res chain seq x y z
N MET A 1 19.90 12.79 54.55
CA MET A 1 18.56 13.18 54.04
C MET A 1 17.92 11.95 53.41
N ALA A 2 16.87 11.39 54.03
CA ALA A 2 16.17 10.23 53.48
C ALA A 2 15.25 10.69 52.34
N ALA A 3 15.39 10.12 51.15
CA ALA A 3 14.60 10.47 49.98
C ALA A 3 13.13 10.08 50.21
N VAL A 4 12.22 11.05 50.08
CA VAL A 4 10.78 10.81 50.16
C VAL A 4 10.37 9.88 49.01
N PRO A 5 9.72 8.73 49.29
CA PRO A 5 9.32 7.81 48.23
C PRO A 5 8.27 8.46 47.31
N PRO A 6 8.31 8.17 46.00
CA PRO A 6 7.39 8.74 45.04
C PRO A 6 5.94 8.32 45.36
N LYS A 7 4.98 9.25 45.28
CA LYS A 7 3.55 8.99 45.55
C LYS A 7 2.83 8.29 44.37
N THR A 8 3.41 8.33 43.18
CA THR A 8 2.83 7.80 41.93
C THR A 8 3.90 7.13 41.06
N LYS A 9 3.52 6.12 40.28
CA LYS A 9 4.35 5.48 39.25
C LYS A 9 3.66 5.53 37.90
N TRP A 10 4.38 5.90 36.84
CA TRP A 10 3.84 5.93 35.48
C TRP A 10 3.74 4.51 34.91
N CYS A 11 2.56 4.13 34.41
CA CYS A 11 2.39 2.88 33.68
C CYS A 11 2.43 3.11 32.17
N THR A 12 3.39 2.49 31.48
CA THR A 12 3.59 2.63 30.02
C THR A 12 2.52 1.91 29.20
N VAL A 13 1.86 0.89 29.75
CA VAL A 13 0.77 0.16 29.08
C VAL A 13 -0.53 0.94 29.16
N CYS A 14 -0.85 1.48 30.34
CA CYS A 14 -2.09 2.24 30.56
C CYS A 14 -1.97 3.73 30.23
N MET A 15 -0.74 4.24 30.02
CA MET A 15 -0.42 5.65 29.74
C MET A 15 -1.01 6.62 30.78
N ARG A 16 -0.96 6.24 32.06
CA ARG A 16 -1.40 7.08 33.18
C ARG A 16 -0.51 6.93 34.41
N ALA A 17 -0.47 7.98 35.24
CA ALA A 17 0.16 7.93 36.56
C ALA A 17 -0.74 7.14 37.52
N VAL A 18 -0.20 6.10 38.16
CA VAL A 18 -0.91 5.24 39.10
C VAL A 18 -0.47 5.59 40.52
N PRO A 19 -1.39 5.94 41.44
CA PRO A 19 -1.05 6.20 42.83
C PRO A 19 -0.55 4.92 43.50
N LEU A 20 0.60 4.99 44.18
CA LEU A 20 1.22 3.81 44.80
C LEU A 20 0.52 3.37 46.10
N GLY A 21 -0.39 4.18 46.64
CA GLY A 21 -1.13 3.88 47.88
C GLY A 21 -0.18 3.60 49.08
N LYS A 22 -0.74 3.09 50.18
CA LYS A 22 0.05 2.75 51.38
C LYS A 22 1.03 1.59 51.15
N GLY A 23 0.79 0.76 50.14
CA GLY A 23 1.63 -0.40 49.80
C GLY A 23 2.81 -0.11 48.86
N GLY A 24 3.04 1.15 48.46
CA GLY A 24 4.18 1.52 47.62
C GLY A 24 4.22 0.79 46.28
N LEU A 25 5.43 0.39 45.84
CA LEU A 25 5.60 -0.32 44.56
C LEU A 25 4.90 -1.69 44.53
N ALA A 26 4.74 -2.36 45.67
CA ALA A 26 4.09 -3.67 45.74
C ALA A 26 2.61 -3.59 45.34
N ASN A 27 1.95 -2.48 45.67
CA ASN A 27 0.56 -2.23 45.28
C ASN A 27 0.44 -2.05 43.75
N PHE A 28 1.42 -1.44 43.09
CA PHE A 28 1.44 -1.29 41.64
C PHE A 28 1.57 -2.63 40.92
N THR A 29 2.49 -3.49 41.35
CA THR A 29 2.69 -4.80 40.72
C THR A 29 1.56 -5.78 41.03
N GLN A 30 0.99 -5.73 42.24
CA GLN A 30 -0.07 -6.67 42.63
C GLN A 30 -1.46 -6.25 42.13
N ASN A 31 -1.82 -4.97 42.22
CA ASN A 31 -3.19 -4.52 41.93
C ASN A 31 -3.32 -3.86 40.56
N HIS A 32 -2.33 -3.07 40.11
CA HIS A 32 -2.43 -2.39 38.82
C HIS A 32 -2.05 -3.29 37.64
N GLU A 33 -0.88 -3.94 37.66
CA GLU A 33 -0.42 -4.80 36.56
C GLU A 33 -1.33 -6.02 36.34
N LYS A 34 -1.96 -6.52 37.42
CA LYS A 34 -2.95 -7.60 37.35
C LYS A 34 -4.38 -7.14 37.09
N SER A 35 -4.64 -5.83 37.02
CA SER A 35 -5.99 -5.32 36.77
C SER A 35 -6.48 -5.71 35.37
N GLY A 36 -7.78 -6.00 35.24
CA GLY A 36 -8.40 -6.35 33.96
C GLY A 36 -8.23 -5.27 32.87
N GLU A 37 -8.13 -4.00 33.26
CA GLU A 37 -7.89 -2.89 32.33
C GLU A 37 -6.45 -2.92 31.76
N HIS A 38 -5.46 -3.24 32.61
CA HIS A 38 -4.06 -3.34 32.20
C HIS A 38 -3.83 -4.54 31.27
N THR A 39 -4.37 -5.70 31.63
CA THR A 39 -4.23 -6.92 30.81
C THR A 39 -4.93 -6.82 29.46
N ARG A 40 -6.12 -6.19 29.38
CA ARG A 40 -6.78 -5.90 28.10
C ARG A 40 -5.94 -4.99 27.20
N LYS A 41 -5.41 -3.88 27.75
CA LYS A 41 -4.54 -2.97 26.99
C LYS A 41 -3.24 -3.63 26.55
N LEU A 42 -2.68 -4.53 27.36
CA LEU A 42 -1.50 -5.33 27.00
C LEU A 42 -1.80 -6.29 25.84
N ALA A 43 -2.96 -6.96 25.87
CA ALA A 43 -3.42 -7.83 24.79
C ALA A 43 -3.71 -7.06 23.48
N ASP A 44 -4.28 -5.86 23.58
CA ASP A 44 -4.53 -4.98 22.44
C ASP A 44 -3.22 -4.47 21.82
N GLN A 45 -2.22 -4.13 22.65
CA GLN A 45 -0.87 -3.79 22.16
C GLN A 45 -0.20 -4.97 21.46
N ALA A 46 -0.35 -6.19 22.00
CA ALA A 46 0.18 -7.40 21.37
C ALA A 46 -0.51 -7.71 20.02
N ARG A 47 -1.83 -7.48 19.92
CA ARG A 47 -2.61 -7.67 18.68
C ARG A 47 -2.28 -6.64 17.60
N THR A 48 -2.02 -5.40 18.00
CA THR A 48 -1.80 -4.29 17.05
C THR A 48 -0.36 -4.18 16.58
N GLY A 49 0.60 -4.81 17.25
CA GLY A 49 2.03 -4.80 16.87
C GLY A 49 2.67 -3.41 16.87
N LEU A 50 1.95 -2.39 17.35
CA LEU A 50 2.35 -0.98 17.31
C LEU A 50 2.73 -0.53 18.72
N LYS A 51 4.03 -0.29 18.95
CA LYS A 51 4.44 0.52 20.10
C LYS A 51 3.87 1.93 19.92
N PRO A 52 3.10 2.46 20.88
CA PRO A 52 2.55 3.81 20.76
C PRO A 52 3.70 4.82 20.83
N ASN A 53 4.08 5.37 19.68
CA ASN A 53 4.96 6.54 19.62
C ASN A 53 4.16 7.78 20.04
N ALA A 54 4.75 8.62 20.88
CA ALA A 54 4.12 9.80 21.49
C ALA A 54 3.57 10.85 20.49
N LEU A 55 3.85 10.71 19.19
CA LEU A 55 3.46 11.65 18.14
C LEU A 55 2.01 11.49 17.64
N THR A 56 1.34 10.36 17.89
CA THR A 56 -0.03 10.13 17.37
C THR A 56 -1.14 10.70 18.27
N ASN A 57 -0.81 11.23 19.45
CA ASN A 57 -1.78 11.78 20.40
C ASN A 57 -2.42 13.11 19.96
N PHE A 58 -1.94 13.73 18.87
CA PHE A 58 -2.53 14.97 18.33
C PHE A 58 -3.78 14.75 17.48
N PHE A 59 -4.07 13.51 17.05
CA PHE A 59 -5.18 13.21 16.15
C PHE A 59 -6.26 12.30 16.75
N ALA A 60 -6.21 12.01 18.05
CA ALA A 60 -7.25 11.20 18.69
C ALA A 60 -8.50 12.07 18.97
N PRO A 61 -9.70 11.66 18.52
CA PRO A 61 -10.94 12.39 18.79
C PRO A 61 -11.26 12.37 20.29
N ARG A 62 -11.71 13.51 20.83
CA ARG A 62 -12.17 13.64 22.24
C ARG A 62 -13.32 12.65 22.51
N PRO A 63 -13.31 11.95 23.66
CA PRO A 63 -14.38 11.02 23.99
C PRO A 63 -15.69 11.77 24.29
N ARG A 64 -16.78 11.35 23.63
CA ARG A 64 -18.16 11.75 23.98
C ARG A 64 -18.65 10.93 25.18
N PRO A 65 -19.48 11.51 26.06
CA PRO A 65 -20.04 10.81 27.21
C PRO A 65 -21.04 9.73 26.77
N SER A 66 -20.97 8.57 27.43
CA SER A 66 -21.76 7.37 27.19
C SER A 66 -23.22 7.53 27.63
N ALA A 67 -24.17 7.25 26.73
CA ALA A 67 -25.56 7.00 27.07
C ALA A 67 -25.77 5.49 27.31
N GLN A 68 -26.62 5.21 28.29
CA GLN A 68 -26.86 3.89 28.90
C GLN A 68 -27.60 2.91 27.99
N SER A 69 -27.34 1.64 28.27
CA SER A 69 -27.92 0.45 27.65
C SER A 69 -29.37 0.21 28.07
N THR A 70 -30.19 -0.32 27.15
CA THR A 70 -31.41 -1.06 27.47
C THR A 70 -31.46 -2.37 26.70
N SER A 71 -31.75 -3.43 27.45
CA SER A 71 -31.88 -4.83 27.07
C SER A 71 -33.23 -5.16 26.43
N SER A 72 -33.28 -6.14 25.53
CA SER A 72 -34.44 -7.02 25.38
C SER A 72 -34.13 -8.29 24.56
N ALA A 73 -34.19 -9.42 25.28
CA ALA A 73 -34.75 -10.76 25.02
C ALA A 73 -34.73 -11.47 23.64
N PRO A 74 -34.67 -12.82 23.62
CA PRO A 74 -34.50 -13.66 22.43
C PRO A 74 -35.83 -14.20 21.85
N VAL A 75 -35.84 -14.51 20.55
CA VAL A 75 -36.95 -15.16 19.83
C VAL A 75 -36.43 -16.45 19.16
N PRO A 76 -37.20 -17.56 19.16
CA PRO A 76 -36.68 -18.89 18.86
C PRO A 76 -36.76 -19.27 17.38
N SER A 77 -35.85 -20.17 16.99
CA SER A 77 -35.82 -20.87 15.70
C SER A 77 -36.88 -21.99 15.64
N PRO A 78 -37.32 -22.36 14.42
CA PRO A 78 -37.75 -23.73 14.16
C PRO A 78 -36.82 -24.43 13.16
N SER A 79 -36.40 -25.60 13.56
CA SER A 79 -35.80 -26.65 12.74
C SER A 79 -36.84 -27.29 11.82
N SER A 80 -36.45 -27.69 10.61
CA SER A 80 -37.04 -28.86 9.95
C SER A 80 -36.09 -29.42 8.90
N ALA A 81 -35.80 -30.71 9.09
CA ALA A 81 -35.05 -31.58 8.20
C ALA A 81 -35.89 -31.99 6.98
N GLY A 82 -35.22 -32.44 5.92
CA GLY A 82 -35.88 -32.95 4.72
C GLY A 82 -34.88 -33.29 3.62
N SER A 83 -34.15 -34.38 3.81
CA SER A 83 -33.29 -35.05 2.84
C SER A 83 -34.11 -35.75 1.74
N HIS A 84 -33.77 -35.53 0.47
CA HIS A 84 -34.15 -36.42 -0.64
C HIS A 84 -33.00 -36.55 -1.68
N PRO A 85 -32.89 -37.71 -2.35
CA PRO A 85 -31.71 -38.15 -3.11
C PRO A 85 -31.69 -37.66 -4.58
N PRO A 86 -30.53 -37.73 -5.27
CA PRO A 86 -30.40 -37.30 -6.66
C PRO A 86 -30.84 -38.39 -7.66
N PRO A 87 -31.44 -38.06 -8.82
CA PRO A 87 -31.55 -38.98 -9.94
C PRO A 87 -30.31 -38.90 -10.85
N GLN A 88 -30.04 -40.06 -11.43
CA GLN A 88 -28.89 -40.42 -12.26
C GLN A 88 -28.92 -39.77 -13.65
N ASP A 89 -27.74 -39.39 -14.14
CA ASP A 89 -27.49 -38.92 -15.49
C ASP A 89 -27.44 -40.09 -16.50
N THR A 90 -28.13 -39.93 -17.63
CA THR A 90 -27.89 -40.67 -18.87
C THR A 90 -27.37 -39.71 -19.95
N PRO A 91 -26.34 -40.10 -20.75
CA PRO A 91 -25.74 -39.22 -21.74
C PRO A 91 -26.37 -39.44 -23.12
N MET A 92 -26.56 -38.35 -23.88
CA MET A 92 -26.74 -38.40 -25.33
C MET A 92 -25.98 -37.27 -26.04
N PRO A 93 -25.66 -37.45 -27.34
CA PRO A 93 -24.36 -37.11 -27.87
C PRO A 93 -24.30 -35.75 -28.58
N ALA A 94 -23.07 -35.28 -28.71
CA ALA A 94 -22.68 -34.10 -29.47
C ALA A 94 -22.98 -34.27 -30.97
N SER A 95 -23.50 -33.21 -31.57
CA SER A 95 -23.51 -33.02 -33.02
C SER A 95 -23.16 -31.56 -33.30
N THR A 96 -21.92 -31.37 -33.73
CA THR A 96 -21.40 -30.15 -34.33
C THR A 96 -21.98 -30.03 -35.76
N PRO A 97 -22.23 -28.81 -36.24
CA PRO A 97 -21.75 -28.51 -37.58
C PRO A 97 -20.98 -27.19 -37.64
N SER A 98 -19.88 -27.32 -38.39
CA SER A 98 -19.09 -26.28 -39.03
C SER A 98 -19.97 -25.36 -39.88
N ILE A 99 -19.79 -24.05 -39.76
CA ILE A 99 -20.23 -23.08 -40.78
C ILE A 99 -19.02 -22.20 -41.10
N ALA A 100 -18.78 -22.12 -42.40
CA ALA A 100 -17.67 -21.52 -43.08
C ALA A 100 -17.67 -19.99 -43.02
N GLU A 101 -16.46 -19.46 -43.24
CA GLU A 101 -16.14 -18.09 -43.56
C GLU A 101 -16.91 -17.60 -44.78
N GLU A 102 -17.39 -16.35 -44.74
CA GLU A 102 -17.66 -15.58 -45.94
C GLU A 102 -17.42 -14.07 -45.70
N ASP A 103 -17.05 -13.45 -46.80
CA ASP A 103 -16.25 -12.25 -46.99
C ASP A 103 -16.95 -10.90 -46.78
N ALA A 104 -16.09 -9.91 -46.53
CA ALA A 104 -16.10 -8.54 -47.07
C ALA A 104 -17.35 -7.65 -46.96
N ALA A 105 -17.21 -6.60 -46.14
CA ALA A 105 -17.67 -5.25 -46.51
C ALA A 105 -16.83 -4.19 -45.78
N SER A 106 -15.96 -3.49 -46.53
CA SER A 106 -15.22 -2.32 -46.05
C SER A 106 -16.17 -1.13 -45.80
N PRO A 107 -16.02 -0.39 -44.69
CA PRO A 107 -16.70 0.88 -44.51
C PRO A 107 -15.83 2.04 -45.03
N MET A 108 -16.55 3.07 -45.45
CA MET A 108 -16.10 4.24 -46.22
C MET A 108 -15.04 5.10 -45.51
N ASP A 109 -14.07 5.56 -46.29
CA ASP A 109 -13.09 6.58 -45.92
C ASP A 109 -13.77 7.91 -45.56
N VAL A 110 -13.52 8.37 -44.34
CA VAL A 110 -13.84 9.73 -43.89
C VAL A 110 -12.55 10.54 -43.94
N ASP A 111 -12.54 11.46 -44.91
CA ASP A 111 -11.50 12.46 -45.15
C ASP A 111 -11.22 13.26 -43.86
N SER A 112 -10.06 13.02 -43.26
CA SER A 112 -9.62 13.66 -42.01
C SER A 112 -8.63 14.76 -42.35
N GLY A 113 -9.13 15.99 -42.23
CA GLY A 113 -8.38 17.22 -42.48
C GLY A 113 -7.12 17.37 -41.63
N ASP A 114 -6.06 17.77 -42.32
CA ASP A 114 -4.95 18.64 -41.94
C ASP A 114 -4.67 18.77 -40.41
N SER A 115 -3.96 17.77 -39.88
CA SER A 115 -3.35 17.83 -38.55
C SER A 115 -2.05 18.63 -38.64
N SER A 116 -2.15 19.94 -38.41
CA SER A 116 -0.99 20.78 -38.14
C SER A 116 -0.21 20.19 -36.97
N SER A 117 0.96 19.62 -37.25
CA SER A 117 1.83 18.97 -36.26
C SER A 117 2.30 20.03 -35.26
N ALA A 118 1.59 20.18 -34.13
CA ALA A 118 2.08 20.91 -32.99
C ALA A 118 3.41 20.27 -32.60
N ALA A 119 4.51 20.98 -32.85
CA ALA A 119 5.84 20.52 -32.50
C ALA A 119 5.86 20.26 -30.99
N GLU A 120 5.81 19.00 -30.60
CA GLU A 120 5.86 18.62 -29.19
C GLU A 120 7.14 19.20 -28.59
N SER A 121 6.98 20.11 -27.63
CA SER A 121 8.09 20.75 -26.97
C SER A 121 8.93 19.70 -26.25
N GLU A 122 10.19 19.58 -26.63
CA GLU A 122 11.11 18.63 -26.00
C GLU A 122 11.26 18.93 -24.48
N PRO A 123 11.22 17.91 -23.61
CA PRO A 123 11.38 18.12 -22.17
C PRO A 123 12.69 18.83 -21.81
N LEU A 124 12.63 19.79 -20.88
CA LEU A 124 13.76 20.65 -20.49
C LEU A 124 15.00 19.85 -20.06
N PHE A 125 14.84 18.75 -19.30
CA PHE A 125 15.98 17.94 -18.87
C PHE A 125 16.68 17.23 -20.04
N LEU A 126 15.94 16.88 -21.10
CA LEU A 126 16.51 16.20 -22.27
C LEU A 126 17.31 17.19 -23.12
N ALA A 127 16.81 18.43 -23.26
CA ALA A 127 17.56 19.54 -23.83
C ALA A 127 18.83 19.84 -23.02
N THR A 128 18.72 19.85 -21.69
CA THR A 128 19.86 20.08 -20.78
C THR A 128 20.90 18.97 -20.90
N LEU A 129 20.48 17.70 -20.91
CA LEU A 129 21.36 16.56 -21.11
C LEU A 129 22.07 16.65 -22.48
N ARG A 130 21.36 16.97 -23.55
CA ARG A 130 21.97 17.12 -24.89
C ARG A 130 23.03 18.23 -24.89
N THR A 131 22.75 19.36 -24.25
CA THR A 131 23.72 20.46 -24.11
C THR A 131 24.95 20.02 -23.30
N ALA A 132 24.75 19.30 -22.19
CA ALA A 132 25.85 18.76 -21.39
C ALA A 132 26.73 17.77 -22.20
N VAL A 133 26.12 16.91 -23.01
CA VAL A 133 26.85 15.96 -23.88
C VAL A 133 27.62 16.68 -24.99
N ALA A 134 27.01 17.72 -25.59
CA ALA A 134 27.65 18.51 -26.64
C ALA A 134 28.85 19.32 -26.14
N THR A 135 28.84 19.73 -24.87
CA THR A 135 29.91 20.53 -24.23
C THR A 135 31.01 19.70 -23.60
N LEU A 136 30.98 18.36 -23.72
CA LEU A 136 32.01 17.50 -23.15
C LEU A 136 33.40 17.76 -23.77
N PRO A 137 34.47 17.76 -22.94
CA PRO A 137 35.84 17.87 -23.43
C PRO A 137 36.20 16.76 -24.42
N GLN A 138 37.07 17.07 -25.38
CA GLN A 138 37.58 16.08 -26.34
C GLN A 138 38.37 14.95 -25.67
N GLY A 139 38.86 15.14 -24.44
CA GLY A 139 39.56 14.12 -23.66
C GLY A 139 38.68 13.00 -23.12
N VAL A 140 37.34 13.12 -23.20
CA VAL A 140 36.44 12.02 -22.79
C VAL A 140 36.44 10.94 -23.89
N PRO A 141 36.75 9.67 -23.56
CA PRO A 141 36.89 8.61 -24.56
C PRO A 141 35.58 8.29 -25.29
N MET A 142 35.72 7.82 -26.54
CA MET A 142 34.62 7.30 -27.34
C MET A 142 34.17 5.93 -26.80
N ALA A 143 32.86 5.71 -26.76
CA ALA A 143 32.28 4.47 -26.29
C ALA A 143 32.57 3.29 -27.24
N SER A 144 32.92 2.14 -26.68
CA SER A 144 33.00 0.85 -27.36
C SER A 144 31.76 0.00 -27.08
N SER A 145 31.64 -1.15 -27.75
CA SER A 145 30.57 -2.12 -27.49
C SER A 145 30.65 -2.79 -26.13
N GLU A 146 31.79 -2.69 -25.43
CA GLU A 146 32.00 -3.27 -24.10
C GLU A 146 31.63 -2.30 -22.96
N ASP A 147 31.43 -1.02 -23.28
CA ASP A 147 31.07 -0.02 -22.27
C ASP A 147 29.63 -0.23 -21.77
N VAL A 148 29.40 0.08 -20.49
CA VAL A 148 28.09 -0.07 -19.82
C VAL A 148 26.97 0.72 -20.53
N LEU A 149 27.33 1.84 -21.17
CA LEU A 149 26.37 2.68 -21.90
C LEU A 149 25.96 2.12 -23.28
N ALA A 150 26.69 1.14 -23.83
CA ALA A 150 26.39 0.57 -25.14
C ALA A 150 25.01 -0.08 -25.21
N VAL A 151 24.46 -0.49 -24.06
CA VAL A 151 23.09 -1.01 -23.94
C VAL A 151 22.02 -0.02 -24.44
N PHE A 152 22.27 1.28 -24.33
CA PHE A 152 21.34 2.33 -24.77
C PHE A 152 21.44 2.65 -26.26
N ALA A 153 22.37 2.04 -26.99
CA ALA A 153 22.40 2.17 -28.45
C ALA A 153 21.31 1.34 -29.15
N ALA A 154 20.80 0.30 -28.47
CA ALA A 154 19.73 -0.54 -28.97
C ALA A 154 18.38 0.20 -28.94
N ASP A 155 17.47 -0.21 -29.82
CA ASP A 155 16.10 0.30 -29.83
C ASP A 155 15.34 -0.18 -28.58
N PRO A 156 14.80 0.71 -27.72
CA PRO A 156 14.01 0.28 -26.56
C PRO A 156 12.82 -0.61 -26.93
N ALA A 157 12.23 -0.44 -28.12
CA ALA A 157 11.08 -1.22 -28.56
C ALA A 157 11.39 -2.71 -28.77
N THR A 158 12.63 -3.06 -29.17
CA THR A 158 12.98 -4.47 -29.47
C THR A 158 13.16 -5.32 -28.23
N ARG A 159 13.20 -4.70 -27.04
CA ARG A 159 13.36 -5.38 -25.75
C ARG A 159 12.04 -5.47 -24.97
N MET A 160 10.92 -5.01 -25.53
CA MET A 160 9.61 -5.13 -24.91
C MET A 160 9.18 -6.59 -24.84
N VAL A 161 8.91 -7.06 -23.62
CA VAL A 161 8.13 -8.28 -23.45
C VAL A 161 6.70 -7.97 -23.90
N PRO A 162 6.06 -8.82 -24.73
CA PRO A 162 4.64 -8.67 -25.03
C PRO A 162 3.84 -8.57 -23.71
N ASP A 163 3.04 -7.53 -23.58
CA ASP A 163 2.24 -7.19 -22.38
C ASP A 163 3.00 -6.70 -21.13
N GLY A 164 4.31 -6.44 -21.23
CA GLY A 164 5.12 -5.84 -20.17
C GLY A 164 4.88 -4.33 -20.00
N ASP A 165 4.96 -3.82 -18.76
CA ASP A 165 5.03 -2.38 -18.52
C ASP A 165 6.41 -1.87 -18.95
N ALA A 166 6.45 -1.09 -20.03
CA ALA A 166 7.68 -0.48 -20.54
C ALA A 166 8.48 0.23 -19.42
N TRP A 167 7.81 0.77 -18.40
CA TRP A 167 8.49 1.35 -17.26
C TRP A 167 9.30 0.33 -16.45
N GLU A 168 8.70 -0.81 -16.07
CA GLU A 168 9.33 -1.81 -15.20
C GLU A 168 10.48 -2.53 -15.92
N ASP A 169 10.29 -2.87 -17.20
CA ASP A 169 11.27 -3.65 -17.95
C ASP A 169 12.52 -2.84 -18.33
N PHE A 170 12.37 -1.57 -18.71
CA PHE A 170 13.50 -0.77 -19.22
C PHE A 170 14.16 0.08 -18.16
N ILE A 171 13.35 0.82 -17.42
CA ILE A 171 13.88 1.88 -16.58
C ILE A 171 14.31 1.28 -15.26
N HIS A 172 13.63 0.23 -14.78
CA HIS A 172 14.11 -0.48 -13.61
C HIS A 172 15.26 -1.46 -13.89
N GLY A 173 15.50 -1.85 -15.15
CA GLY A 173 16.61 -2.73 -15.52
C GLY A 173 17.89 -1.97 -15.88
N ASP A 174 17.91 -1.34 -17.05
CA ASP A 174 19.13 -0.78 -17.65
C ASP A 174 19.59 0.49 -16.90
N PHE A 175 18.66 1.39 -16.56
CA PHE A 175 18.98 2.60 -15.78
C PHE A 175 19.38 2.27 -14.35
N GLN A 176 18.76 1.26 -13.74
CA GLN A 176 19.15 0.80 -12.42
C GLN A 176 20.58 0.27 -12.48
N ARG A 177 20.95 -0.56 -13.46
CA ARG A 177 22.33 -1.07 -13.62
C ARG A 177 23.36 0.05 -13.82
N LEU A 178 22.98 1.11 -14.55
CA LEU A 178 23.82 2.29 -14.75
C LEU A 178 24.00 3.09 -13.44
N LEU A 179 22.91 3.42 -12.75
CA LEU A 179 22.90 4.37 -11.62
C LEU A 179 23.09 3.72 -10.24
N TRP A 180 22.71 2.46 -10.11
CA TRP A 180 22.80 1.62 -8.92
C TRP A 180 23.61 0.38 -9.31
N GLY A 181 24.92 0.42 -9.06
CA GLY A 181 25.77 -0.76 -9.19
C GLY A 181 25.30 -1.88 -8.26
N GLU A 182 25.97 -3.05 -8.32
CA GLU A 182 25.59 -4.22 -7.51
C GLU A 182 25.57 -3.94 -5.99
N SER A 183 26.34 -2.94 -5.54
CA SER A 183 26.47 -2.56 -4.14
C SER A 183 25.62 -1.35 -3.71
N GLY A 184 24.78 -0.79 -4.59
CA GLY A 184 23.94 0.37 -4.31
C GLY A 184 24.14 1.55 -5.26
N PRO A 185 23.59 2.74 -4.93
CA PRO A 185 23.69 3.93 -5.79
C PRO A 185 25.16 4.31 -5.99
N ARG A 186 25.62 4.36 -7.24
CA ARG A 186 26.99 4.80 -7.57
C ARG A 186 27.17 6.26 -7.18
N GLU A 187 28.35 6.61 -6.69
CA GLU A 187 28.68 8.01 -6.41
C GLU A 187 28.86 8.80 -7.72
N THR A 188 28.72 10.12 -7.68
CA THR A 188 28.85 10.98 -8.88
C THR A 188 30.23 10.84 -9.53
N ILE A 189 31.28 10.63 -8.73
CA ILE A 189 32.65 10.40 -9.20
C ILE A 189 32.73 9.07 -9.97
N GLU A 190 32.18 7.99 -9.42
CA GLU A 190 32.12 6.70 -10.11
C GLU A 190 31.30 6.75 -11.38
N LEU A 191 30.19 7.50 -11.40
CA LEU A 191 29.39 7.69 -12.60
C LEU A 191 30.21 8.42 -13.68
N SER A 192 30.99 9.44 -13.30
CA SER A 192 31.80 10.21 -14.25
C SER A 192 32.82 9.34 -14.99
N THR A 193 33.38 8.29 -14.35
CA THR A 193 34.35 7.40 -15.00
C THR A 193 33.72 6.46 -16.04
N LEU A 194 32.40 6.27 -16.01
CA LEU A 194 31.64 5.44 -16.95
C LEU A 194 31.15 6.23 -18.17
N MET A 195 31.22 7.56 -18.12
CA MET A 195 30.72 8.40 -19.20
C MET A 195 31.65 8.32 -20.42
N ARG A 196 31.05 8.08 -21.58
CA ARG A 196 31.74 7.92 -22.86
C ARG A 196 30.97 8.66 -23.95
N ARG A 197 31.68 9.25 -24.91
CA ARG A 197 31.09 9.98 -26.06
C ARG A 197 30.64 9.01 -27.16
N GLY A 198 29.81 9.48 -28.08
CA GLY A 198 29.43 8.74 -29.29
C GLY A 198 28.10 8.00 -29.18
N SER A 199 27.71 7.35 -30.28
CA SER A 199 26.43 6.65 -30.46
C SER A 199 26.25 5.43 -29.56
N LEU A 200 27.33 4.79 -29.13
CA LEU A 200 27.34 3.72 -28.12
C LEU A 200 27.46 4.26 -26.68
N GLY A 201 27.58 5.58 -26.52
CA GLY A 201 27.72 6.24 -25.24
C GLY A 201 26.54 7.18 -24.95
N LEU A 202 26.87 8.41 -24.57
CA LEU A 202 25.90 9.42 -24.18
C LEU A 202 24.95 9.87 -25.30
N ASP A 203 25.38 9.87 -26.57
CA ASP A 203 24.49 10.21 -27.69
C ASP A 203 23.44 9.11 -27.89
N GLY A 204 23.84 7.85 -27.69
CA GLY A 204 22.94 6.70 -27.64
C GLY A 204 21.91 6.85 -26.52
N LEU A 205 22.36 7.17 -25.31
CA LEU A 205 21.49 7.41 -24.16
C LEU A 205 20.45 8.52 -24.41
N VAL A 206 20.85 9.66 -24.99
CA VAL A 206 19.92 10.75 -25.34
C VAL A 206 18.87 10.28 -26.36
N LYS A 207 19.31 9.57 -27.41
CA LYS A 207 18.40 9.02 -28.43
C LYS A 207 17.44 7.99 -27.84
N TYR A 208 17.93 7.15 -26.94
CA TYR A 208 17.16 6.12 -26.23
C TYR A 208 16.04 6.73 -25.40
N ILE A 209 16.37 7.72 -24.55
CA ILE A 209 15.38 8.41 -23.71
C ILE A 209 14.33 9.11 -24.56
N LYS A 210 14.76 9.80 -25.63
CA LYS A 210 13.84 10.45 -26.57
C LYS A 210 12.84 9.45 -27.13
N LYS A 211 13.32 8.27 -27.55
CA LYS A 211 12.48 7.21 -28.11
C LYS A 211 11.51 6.62 -27.08
N CYS A 212 11.93 6.47 -25.82
CA CYS A 212 11.06 6.03 -24.75
C CYS A 212 9.89 7.02 -24.51
N ILE A 213 10.17 8.32 -24.56
CA ILE A 213 9.15 9.35 -24.35
C ILE A 213 8.19 9.41 -25.54
N THR A 214 8.72 9.51 -26.76
CA THR A 214 7.89 9.77 -27.95
C THR A 214 7.21 8.53 -28.50
N HIS A 215 7.90 7.38 -28.52
CA HIS A 215 7.35 6.16 -29.14
C HIS A 215 6.71 5.21 -28.12
N LEU A 216 7.23 5.14 -26.90
CA LEU A 216 6.70 4.25 -25.85
C LEU A 216 5.78 4.96 -24.86
N SER A 217 5.50 6.25 -25.07
CA SER A 217 4.64 7.07 -24.21
C SER A 217 5.04 7.04 -22.73
N VAL A 218 6.33 6.85 -22.43
CA VAL A 218 6.81 6.86 -21.04
C VAL A 218 6.83 8.30 -20.51
N PRO A 219 6.22 8.60 -19.35
CA PRO A 219 6.19 9.97 -18.83
C PRO A 219 7.59 10.53 -18.57
N ALA A 220 7.87 11.73 -19.09
CA ALA A 220 9.18 12.36 -18.98
C ALA A 220 9.64 12.58 -17.53
N ALA A 221 8.70 12.86 -16.61
CA ALA A 221 8.95 13.05 -15.19
C ALA A 221 9.65 11.86 -14.52
N VAL A 222 9.53 10.66 -15.08
CA VAL A 222 10.12 9.48 -14.46
C VAL A 222 11.62 9.32 -14.78
N PHE A 223 12.11 9.99 -15.82
CA PHE A 223 13.54 10.07 -16.15
C PHE A 223 14.26 11.19 -15.41
N GLU A 224 13.58 12.31 -15.15
CA GLU A 224 14.16 13.56 -14.64
C GLU A 224 15.13 13.38 -13.45
N PRO A 225 14.76 12.77 -12.31
CA PRO A 225 15.67 12.64 -11.16
C PRO A 225 16.88 11.72 -11.43
N ARG A 226 16.78 10.86 -12.44
CA ARG A 226 17.86 9.93 -12.84
C ARG A 226 18.85 10.62 -13.77
N ILE A 227 18.32 11.42 -14.71
CA ILE A 227 19.12 12.19 -15.65
C ILE A 227 19.83 13.35 -14.97
N GLU A 228 19.25 13.98 -13.95
CA GLU A 228 19.96 14.97 -13.12
C GLU A 228 21.27 14.43 -12.55
N ARG A 229 21.29 13.18 -12.07
CA ARG A 229 22.52 12.55 -11.56
C ARG A 229 23.57 12.33 -12.66
N VAL A 230 23.12 11.99 -13.87
CA VAL A 230 24.02 11.87 -15.03
C VAL A 230 24.58 13.24 -15.39
N ILE A 231 23.74 14.28 -15.44
CA ILE A 231 24.17 15.66 -15.72
C ILE A 231 25.21 16.12 -14.69
N SER A 232 24.99 15.91 -13.40
CA SER A 232 25.98 16.25 -12.36
C SER A 232 27.32 15.51 -12.55
N ALA A 233 27.31 14.27 -13.06
CA ALA A 233 28.53 13.53 -13.40
C ALA A 233 29.24 14.11 -14.64
N LEU A 234 28.50 14.61 -15.63
CA LEU A 234 29.06 15.30 -16.79
C LEU A 234 29.68 16.64 -16.41
N GLU A 235 29.07 17.39 -15.48
CA GLU A 235 29.61 18.66 -14.98
C GLU A 235 30.96 18.50 -14.28
N LEU A 236 31.16 17.39 -13.55
CA LEU A 236 32.47 17.05 -12.96
C LEU A 236 33.54 16.82 -14.03
N LEU A 237 33.19 16.18 -15.15
CA LEU A 237 34.12 15.98 -16.27
C LEU A 237 34.46 17.31 -16.96
N GLY A 238 33.48 18.20 -17.13
CA GLY A 238 33.69 19.53 -17.70
C GLY A 238 34.62 20.38 -16.84
N SER A 239 34.44 20.34 -15.51
CA SER A 239 35.20 21.16 -14.55
C SER A 239 36.66 20.73 -14.40
N SER A 240 36.99 19.47 -14.68
CA SER A 240 38.32 18.90 -14.46
C SER A 240 39.37 19.34 -15.50
N THR A 241 38.97 20.08 -16.54
CA THR A 241 39.87 20.48 -17.64
C THR A 241 40.58 21.82 -17.39
N SER A 242 40.31 22.49 -16.26
CA SER A 242 40.97 23.75 -15.93
C SER A 242 42.31 23.52 -15.23
N ALA A 243 43.38 23.57 -16.02
CA ALA A 243 44.78 23.81 -15.65
C ALA A 243 45.24 23.19 -14.31
N VAL A 244 45.83 22.00 -14.38
CA VAL A 244 46.75 21.52 -13.34
C VAL A 244 48.05 22.34 -13.47
N PRO A 245 48.38 23.28 -12.56
CA PRO A 245 49.76 23.72 -12.42
C PRO A 245 50.60 22.52 -11.97
N PRO A 246 51.85 22.39 -12.45
CA PRO A 246 52.71 21.27 -12.08
C PRO A 246 52.83 21.21 -10.56
N SER A 247 52.29 20.14 -9.96
CA SER A 247 52.41 19.92 -8.52
C SER A 247 53.91 19.83 -8.15
N PRO A 248 54.37 20.60 -7.16
CA PRO A 248 55.73 20.48 -6.66
C PRO A 248 55.91 19.08 -6.09
N GLN A 249 56.98 18.41 -6.53
CA GLN A 249 57.40 17.10 -6.03
C GLN A 249 57.51 17.17 -4.50
N ARG A 250 56.57 16.52 -3.80
CA ARG A 250 56.68 16.25 -2.37
C ARG A 250 57.83 15.27 -2.17
N THR A 251 58.97 15.79 -1.74
CA THR A 251 60.01 15.02 -1.07
C THR A 251 59.41 14.42 0.20
N PHE A 252 59.17 13.10 0.17
CA PHE A 252 58.97 12.32 1.38
C PHE A 252 60.26 12.38 2.19
N VAL A 253 60.23 13.08 3.32
CA VAL A 253 61.26 12.93 4.35
C VAL A 253 60.96 11.63 5.07
N ASP A 254 61.79 10.63 4.81
CA ASP A 254 61.83 9.37 5.54
C ASP A 254 62.17 9.65 7.01
N LEU A 255 61.18 9.48 7.90
CA LEU A 255 61.30 9.64 9.35
C LEU A 255 61.68 8.31 10.05
N THR A 256 62.38 7.42 9.35
CA THR A 256 62.96 6.24 9.99
C THR A 256 64.40 6.50 10.45
N GLN A 257 64.69 6.06 11.68
CA GLN A 257 65.98 6.13 12.41
C GLN A 257 66.28 7.40 13.23
N ILE A 258 65.60 7.51 14.37
CA ILE A 258 66.22 8.07 15.58
C ILE A 258 66.78 6.89 16.38
N ASN A 259 68.08 6.63 16.20
CA ASN A 259 68.84 5.75 17.08
C ASN A 259 68.91 6.37 18.48
N SER A 260 68.50 5.60 19.49
CA SER A 260 68.60 5.99 20.90
C SER A 260 70.05 5.88 21.38
N PRO A 261 70.69 6.94 21.89
CA PRO A 261 72.00 6.84 22.53
C PRO A 261 71.90 6.29 23.96
N PRO A 262 72.97 5.66 24.49
CA PRO A 262 73.00 5.11 25.84
C PRO A 262 73.05 6.22 26.91
N MET A 263 72.37 5.94 28.03
CA MET A 263 72.13 6.85 29.17
C MET A 263 73.39 7.56 29.71
N PRO A 264 73.36 8.90 29.80
CA PRO A 264 74.26 9.69 30.65
C PRO A 264 73.69 9.84 32.09
N PRO A 265 74.52 10.27 33.06
CA PRO A 265 74.25 10.15 34.50
C PRO A 265 73.10 11.07 34.96
N LYS A 266 72.41 10.64 36.02
CA LYS A 266 71.24 11.25 36.70
C LYS A 266 71.21 12.78 36.63
N ALA A 267 70.66 13.31 35.53
CA ALA A 267 70.33 14.71 35.39
C ALA A 267 69.19 15.04 36.34
N LEU A 268 69.27 16.20 36.99
CA LEU A 268 68.19 16.78 37.79
C LEU A 268 66.86 16.64 37.03
N THR A 269 66.00 15.74 37.52
CA THR A 269 64.74 15.40 36.85
C THR A 269 63.90 16.67 36.73
N GLY A 270 63.63 17.07 35.49
CA GLY A 270 62.76 18.20 35.25
C GLY A 270 61.38 17.92 35.83
N CYS A 271 60.64 18.96 36.22
CA CYS A 271 59.26 18.78 36.71
C CYS A 271 58.45 17.97 35.66
N PRO A 272 57.83 16.83 35.99
CA PRO A 272 57.11 15.99 35.01
C PRO A 272 55.72 16.54 34.64
N GLY A 273 55.33 17.67 35.24
CA GLY A 273 53.97 18.20 35.15
C GLY A 273 53.07 17.56 36.21
N GLN A 274 51.82 18.00 36.27
CA GLN A 274 50.82 17.44 37.14
C GLN A 274 50.09 16.31 36.41
N ALA A 275 50.30 15.06 36.83
CA ALA A 275 49.57 13.93 36.29
C ALA A 275 48.06 14.09 36.56
N LEU A 276 47.25 13.85 35.54
CA LEU A 276 45.80 13.76 35.65
C LEU A 276 45.41 12.28 35.80
N PRO A 277 44.53 11.94 36.75
CA PRO A 277 44.08 10.57 36.90
C PRO A 277 43.28 10.15 35.65
N LEU A 278 43.69 9.05 35.03
CA LEU A 278 42.97 8.37 33.95
C LEU A 278 42.33 7.10 34.52
N GLU A 279 41.16 6.72 34.03
CA GLU A 279 40.58 5.43 34.40
C GLU A 279 41.41 4.29 33.77
N ARG A 280 41.40 3.12 34.42
CA ARG A 280 42.25 1.99 34.00
C ARG A 280 41.86 1.55 32.58
N GLY A 281 42.79 1.72 31.64
CA GLY A 281 42.62 1.34 30.23
C GLY A 281 42.21 2.49 29.30
N GLU A 282 41.99 3.71 29.82
CA GLU A 282 41.77 4.87 28.98
C GLU A 282 43.07 5.36 28.33
N ASN A 283 42.97 5.75 27.06
CA ASN A 283 44.08 6.38 26.34
C ASN A 283 44.14 7.88 26.70
N ALA A 284 45.32 8.36 27.08
CA ALA A 284 45.57 9.77 27.41
C ALA A 284 45.08 10.72 26.30
N PHE A 285 45.27 10.36 25.03
CA PHE A 285 44.85 11.17 23.87
C PHE A 285 43.32 11.27 23.74
N THR A 286 42.58 10.25 24.16
CA THR A 286 41.12 10.22 24.03
C THR A 286 40.38 10.71 25.27
N ALA A 287 41.08 10.82 26.40
CA ALA A 287 40.55 11.28 27.69
C ALA A 287 40.69 12.80 27.94
N TYR A 288 41.46 13.52 27.11
CA TYR A 288 41.63 14.98 27.26
C TYR A 288 40.90 15.77 26.15
N PRO A 289 40.12 16.82 26.48
CA PRO A 289 39.41 17.62 25.48
C PRO A 289 40.36 18.61 24.79
N ILE A 290 41.12 18.13 23.81
CA ILE A 290 42.12 18.94 23.09
C ILE A 290 41.50 20.18 22.40
N GLY A 291 40.24 20.08 21.97
CA GLY A 291 39.49 21.19 21.36
C GLY A 291 39.27 22.38 22.30
N LEU A 292 39.47 22.22 23.62
CA LEU A 292 39.37 23.31 24.58
C LEU A 292 40.48 24.35 24.34
N HIS A 293 41.68 23.92 23.94
CA HIS A 293 42.81 24.81 23.65
C HIS A 293 42.62 25.63 22.39
N ALA A 294 41.83 25.14 21.43
CA ALA A 294 41.47 25.89 20.23
C ALA A 294 40.49 27.04 20.54
N LYS A 295 39.68 26.92 21.59
CA LYS A 295 38.66 27.93 21.96
C LYS A 295 39.07 28.84 23.10
N LYS A 296 39.97 28.41 23.97
CA LYS A 296 40.38 29.17 25.16
C LYS A 296 41.90 29.09 25.31
N LYS A 297 42.52 30.23 25.59
CA LYS A 297 43.92 30.30 26.03
C LYS A 297 43.98 29.77 27.47
N LEU A 298 44.47 28.55 27.64
CA LEU A 298 44.59 27.90 28.95
C LEU A 298 46.00 28.14 29.52
N PRO A 299 46.17 28.37 30.84
CA PRO A 299 47.47 28.59 31.47
C PRO A 299 48.29 27.29 31.66
N TRP A 300 48.04 26.28 30.83
CA TRP A 300 48.76 25.01 30.86
C TRP A 300 48.78 24.36 29.47
N THR A 301 49.79 23.52 29.25
CA THR A 301 49.95 22.67 28.07
C THR A 301 49.80 21.20 28.48
N PRO A 302 48.99 20.38 27.78
CA PRO A 302 48.89 18.95 28.03
C PRO A 302 50.11 18.22 27.44
N GLU A 303 50.65 17.26 28.16
CA GLU A 303 51.76 16.40 27.75
C GLU A 303 51.33 14.93 27.80
N PHE A 304 51.74 14.17 26.78
CA PHE A 304 51.37 12.77 26.56
C PHE A 304 52.63 11.92 26.47
N HIS A 305 53.22 11.56 27.61
CA HIS A 305 54.40 10.70 27.69
C HIS A 305 54.00 9.31 28.23
N ASP A 306 54.06 9.10 29.54
CA ASP A 306 53.65 7.86 30.22
C ASP A 306 52.21 7.94 30.80
N GLY A 307 51.37 8.75 30.17
CA GLY A 307 50.04 9.10 30.64
C GLY A 307 49.69 10.55 30.29
N LEU A 308 48.60 11.04 30.87
CA LEU A 308 48.17 12.42 30.69
C LEU A 308 48.72 13.28 31.84
N SER A 309 49.60 14.22 31.53
CA SER A 309 49.99 15.27 32.47
C SER A 309 49.68 16.65 31.92
N VAL A 310 49.50 17.62 32.82
CA VAL A 310 49.34 19.03 32.45
C VAL A 310 50.46 19.85 33.08
N ARG A 311 51.10 20.68 32.27
CA ARG A 311 52.21 21.54 32.69
C ARG A 311 51.78 23.00 32.63
N ALA A 312 51.91 23.72 33.74
CA ALA A 312 51.61 25.16 33.77
C ALA A 312 52.59 25.92 32.86
N ASP A 313 52.13 26.99 32.20
CA ASP A 313 52.98 27.78 31.29
C ASP A 313 54.19 28.41 32.01
N ASN A 314 54.02 28.72 33.30
CA ASN A 314 55.08 29.21 34.20
C ASN A 314 55.73 28.09 35.03
N CYS A 315 55.80 26.87 34.51
CA CYS A 315 56.48 25.74 35.15
C CYS A 315 57.96 26.05 35.37
N LEU A 316 58.46 25.83 36.60
CA LEU A 316 59.86 26.08 36.98
C LEU A 316 60.86 25.12 36.34
N ARG A 317 60.36 24.09 35.64
CA ARG A 317 61.13 23.00 35.01
C ARG A 317 62.05 22.21 35.94
N SER A 318 62.22 22.57 37.21
CA SER A 318 62.92 21.80 38.24
C SER A 318 61.93 21.04 39.15
N ALA A 319 62.20 19.77 39.44
CA ALA A 319 61.43 19.00 40.41
C ALA A 319 61.73 19.50 41.84
N GLN A 320 60.67 19.76 42.62
CA GLN A 320 60.79 19.96 44.07
C GLN A 320 60.86 18.59 44.77
N ALA A 321 61.13 18.53 46.08
CA ALA A 321 61.19 17.28 46.86
C ALA A 321 59.94 16.38 46.69
N SER A 322 58.81 17.00 46.38
CA SER A 322 57.51 16.37 46.08
C SER A 322 57.31 15.92 44.61
N GLY A 323 58.34 15.96 43.78
CA GLY A 323 58.32 15.58 42.36
C GLY A 323 57.73 16.63 41.41
N VAL A 324 56.70 17.39 41.81
CA VAL A 324 56.02 18.39 40.96
C VAL A 324 56.20 19.81 41.52
N CYS A 325 56.46 20.80 40.66
CA CYS A 325 56.61 22.20 41.07
C CYS A 325 55.26 22.84 41.50
N ALA A 326 55.33 23.85 42.38
CA ALA A 326 54.14 24.52 42.92
C ALA A 326 53.16 25.09 41.88
N PRO A 327 53.60 25.72 40.76
CA PRO A 327 52.68 26.15 39.70
C PRO A 327 51.88 25.00 39.08
N CYS A 328 52.53 23.89 38.73
CA CYS A 328 51.85 22.71 38.17
C CYS A 328 50.90 22.06 39.19
N ARG A 329 51.27 21.98 40.48
CA ARG A 329 50.38 21.45 41.52
C ARG A 329 49.08 22.27 41.66
N ARG A 330 49.17 23.60 41.54
CA ARG A 330 48.00 24.48 41.64
C ARG A 330 46.97 24.27 40.52
N LEU A 331 47.35 23.64 39.41
CA LEU A 331 46.44 23.32 38.31
C LEU A 331 45.30 22.37 38.73
N LEU A 332 45.50 21.47 39.70
CA LEU A 332 44.42 20.63 40.24
C LEU A 332 43.31 21.45 40.91
N GLY A 333 43.64 22.65 41.38
CA GLY A 333 42.67 23.60 41.92
C GLY A 333 41.83 24.31 40.85
N ASN A 334 42.24 24.27 39.59
CA ASN A 334 41.57 24.99 38.51
C ASN A 334 40.20 24.36 38.19
N GLY A 335 39.15 25.18 38.19
CA GLY A 335 37.77 24.72 37.94
C GLY A 335 37.58 24.05 36.58
N LEU A 336 38.36 24.41 35.56
CA LEU A 336 38.29 23.76 34.24
C LEU A 336 38.87 22.34 34.29
N ILE A 337 40.02 22.14 34.95
CA ILE A 337 40.61 20.80 35.10
C ILE A 337 39.70 19.91 35.95
N LYS A 338 39.16 20.43 37.06
CA LYS A 338 38.14 19.72 37.85
C LYS A 338 36.94 19.32 37.00
N GLY A 339 36.42 20.25 36.18
CA GLY A 339 35.32 19.94 35.28
C GLY A 339 35.67 18.91 34.20
N ILE A 340 36.91 18.85 33.73
CA ILE A 340 37.36 17.78 32.81
C ILE A 340 37.32 16.43 33.53
N LEU A 341 37.92 16.34 34.72
CA LEU A 341 37.94 15.11 35.52
C LEU A 341 36.53 14.64 35.88
N GLU A 342 35.64 15.56 36.29
CA GLU A 342 34.23 15.27 36.57
C GLU A 342 33.50 14.73 35.33
N ARG A 343 33.73 15.30 34.14
CA ARG A 343 33.09 14.82 32.90
C ARG A 343 33.64 13.47 32.44
N ASN A 344 34.91 13.20 32.68
CA ASN A 344 35.47 11.88 32.40
C ASN A 344 34.84 10.83 33.31
N HIS A 345 34.71 11.13 34.61
CA HIS A 345 34.18 10.17 35.58
C HIS A 345 32.65 9.99 35.52
N PHE A 346 31.89 11.09 35.42
CA PHE A 346 30.42 11.06 35.46
C PHE A 346 29.76 11.11 34.07
N GLY A 347 30.56 11.23 33.01
CA GLY A 347 30.07 11.47 31.66
C GLY A 347 29.66 12.92 31.38
N THR A 348 29.26 13.17 30.14
CA THR A 348 28.91 14.51 29.66
C THR A 348 27.39 14.71 29.59
N ARG A 349 26.94 15.93 29.89
CA ARG A 349 25.54 16.31 29.64
C ARG A 349 25.31 16.48 28.13
N PRO A 350 24.12 16.18 27.59
CA PRO A 350 23.82 16.35 26.16
C PRO A 350 24.01 17.78 25.64
N SER A 351 23.88 18.79 26.51
CA SER A 351 24.05 20.21 26.18
C SER A 351 25.50 20.71 26.32
N THR A 352 26.45 19.83 26.60
CA THR A 352 27.87 20.21 26.77
C THR A 352 28.42 20.68 25.41
N PRO A 353 29.02 21.89 25.32
CA PRO A 353 29.58 22.35 24.05
C PRO A 353 30.73 21.45 23.59
N TYR A 354 30.83 21.18 22.28
CA TYR A 354 31.79 20.22 21.71
C TYR A 354 33.25 20.45 22.10
N ALA A 355 33.67 21.69 22.37
CA ALA A 355 35.04 22.01 22.78
C ALA A 355 35.42 21.45 24.17
N PHE A 356 34.43 21.08 24.99
CA PHE A 356 34.64 20.48 26.30
C PHE A 356 34.52 18.95 26.28
N LEU A 357 34.17 18.36 25.13
CA LEU A 357 34.11 16.92 24.95
C LEU A 357 35.50 16.37 24.65
N THR A 358 35.81 15.24 25.24
CA THR A 358 36.99 14.46 24.86
C THR A 358 36.77 13.81 23.48
N PRO A 359 37.84 13.39 22.78
CA PRO A 359 37.68 12.62 21.54
C PRO A 359 36.82 11.36 21.73
N ALA A 360 36.98 10.62 22.83
CA ALA A 360 36.14 9.45 23.13
C ALA A 360 34.65 9.82 23.27
N GLN A 361 34.35 10.89 24.01
CA GLN A 361 32.97 11.38 24.18
C GLN A 361 32.37 11.90 22.87
N SER A 362 33.20 12.50 22.01
CA SER A 362 32.78 12.99 20.70
C SER A 362 32.44 11.85 19.74
N SER A 363 33.25 10.79 19.70
CA SER A 363 32.97 9.58 18.93
C SER A 363 31.69 8.90 19.41
N ALA A 364 31.53 8.71 20.73
CA ALA A 364 30.31 8.13 21.30
C ALA A 364 29.05 8.95 20.96
N LEU A 365 29.16 10.28 20.95
CA LEU A 365 28.06 11.16 20.52
C LEU A 365 27.76 11.04 19.02
N LEU A 366 28.79 10.87 18.19
CA LEU A 366 28.65 10.64 16.75
C LEU A 366 27.97 9.30 16.47
N ASP A 367 28.38 8.22 17.13
CA ASP A 367 27.77 6.89 17.01
C ASP A 367 26.29 6.94 17.40
N LYS A 368 25.96 7.63 18.49
CA LYS A 368 24.57 7.84 18.92
C LYS A 368 23.76 8.61 17.85
N LYS A 369 24.34 9.63 17.23
CA LYS A 369 23.67 10.37 16.14
C LYS A 369 23.49 9.52 14.91
N ASN A 370 24.49 8.73 14.52
CA ASN A 370 24.39 7.79 13.41
C ASN A 370 23.28 6.78 13.64
N ALA A 371 23.19 6.20 14.84
CA ALA A 371 22.09 5.29 15.20
C ALA A 371 20.70 5.96 15.08
N ILE A 372 20.57 7.24 15.44
CA ILE A 372 19.33 8.01 15.25
C ILE A 372 19.05 8.22 13.76
N ILE A 373 20.04 8.63 12.98
CA ILE A 373 19.92 8.83 11.53
C ILE A 373 19.48 7.54 10.85
N ASP A 374 20.10 6.41 11.19
CA ASP A 374 19.75 5.11 10.61
C ASP A 374 18.35 4.67 11.03
N GLY A 375 17.95 4.94 12.28
CA GLY A 375 16.57 4.74 12.72
C GLY A 375 15.56 5.57 11.92
N LEU A 376 15.87 6.83 11.64
CA LEU A 376 15.03 7.71 10.81
C LEU A 376 14.99 7.26 9.35
N ARG A 377 16.14 6.84 8.77
CA ARG A 377 16.22 6.29 7.41
C ARG A 377 15.37 5.03 7.28
N LEU A 378 15.48 4.09 8.23
CA LEU A 378 14.67 2.87 8.25
C LEU A 378 13.18 3.19 8.36
N SER A 379 12.81 4.17 9.20
CA SER A 379 11.43 4.65 9.31
C SER A 379 10.93 5.23 7.98
N GLY A 380 11.75 6.04 7.29
CA GLY A 380 11.44 6.59 5.98
C GLY A 380 11.20 5.50 4.93
N LEU A 381 12.08 4.50 4.86
CA LEU A 381 11.92 3.35 3.95
C LEU A 381 10.64 2.57 4.22
N ASN A 382 10.32 2.32 5.49
CA ASN A 382 9.09 1.63 5.87
C ASN A 382 7.84 2.44 5.51
N MET A 383 7.88 3.77 5.64
CA MET A 383 6.79 4.65 5.23
C MET A 383 6.63 4.65 3.70
N GLY A 384 7.73 4.66 2.95
CA GLY A 384 7.73 4.52 1.49
C GLY A 384 7.09 3.22 1.02
N ARG A 385 7.45 2.08 1.62
CA ARG A 385 6.80 0.78 1.33
C ARG A 385 5.29 0.81 1.58
N LYS A 386 4.86 1.38 2.72
CA LYS A 386 3.43 1.53 3.04
C LYS A 386 2.69 2.41 2.02
N LEU A 387 3.32 3.49 1.55
CA LEU A 387 2.76 4.36 0.53
C LEU A 387 2.59 3.61 -0.80
N LEU A 388 3.61 2.88 -1.24
CA LEU A 388 3.58 2.08 -2.47
C LEU A 388 2.45 1.04 -2.44
N THR A 389 2.29 0.32 -1.32
CA THR A 389 1.16 -0.61 -1.17
C THR A 389 -0.18 0.10 -1.33
N ARG A 390 -0.38 1.26 -0.69
CA ARG A 390 -1.62 2.06 -0.82
C ARG A 390 -1.83 2.58 -2.24
N MET A 391 -0.78 3.00 -2.94
CA MET A 391 -0.86 3.38 -4.35
C MET A 391 -1.33 2.24 -5.24
N ARG A 392 -0.81 1.01 -5.04
CA ARG A 392 -1.29 -0.18 -5.77
C ARG A 392 -2.77 -0.46 -5.52
N HIS A 393 -3.25 -0.28 -4.29
CA HIS A 393 -4.68 -0.39 -3.98
C HIS A 393 -5.53 0.68 -4.67
N LEU A 394 -5.08 1.93 -4.68
CA LEU A 394 -5.76 3.01 -5.40
C LEU A 394 -5.82 2.73 -6.90
N GLU A 395 -4.74 2.22 -7.49
CA GLU A 395 -4.70 1.87 -8.90
C GLU A 395 -5.63 0.69 -9.21
N GLY A 396 -5.68 -0.32 -8.34
CA GLY A 396 -6.67 -1.40 -8.42
C GLY A 396 -8.12 -0.88 -8.37
N HIS A 397 -8.38 0.14 -7.54
CA HIS A 397 -9.70 0.78 -7.46
C HIS A 397 -10.05 1.55 -8.74
N LYS A 398 -9.08 2.27 -9.34
CA LYS A 398 -9.29 2.95 -10.63
C LYS A 398 -9.58 1.97 -11.75
N ARG A 399 -8.81 0.87 -11.85
CA ARG A 399 -9.08 -0.19 -12.85
C ARG A 399 -10.47 -0.80 -12.68
N MET A 400 -10.89 -1.05 -11.44
CA MET A 400 -12.25 -1.51 -11.17
C MET A 400 -13.29 -0.48 -11.65
N LEU A 401 -13.11 0.80 -11.31
CA LEU A 401 -14.03 1.86 -11.74
C LEU A 401 -14.10 1.99 -13.27
N LEU A 402 -12.95 1.92 -13.96
CA LEU A 402 -12.90 1.94 -15.42
C LEU A 402 -13.65 0.75 -16.01
N ALA A 403 -13.38 -0.47 -15.52
CA ALA A 403 -14.08 -1.68 -15.96
C ALA A 403 -15.60 -1.62 -15.71
N VAL A 404 -16.03 -1.02 -14.59
CA VAL A 404 -17.44 -0.78 -14.28
C VAL A 404 -18.06 0.28 -15.20
N SER A 405 -17.31 1.33 -15.53
CA SER A 405 -17.80 2.44 -16.36
C SER A 405 -17.94 2.06 -17.84
N GLN A 406 -17.05 1.20 -18.35
CA GLN A 406 -17.01 0.81 -19.76
C GLN A 406 -18.08 -0.22 -20.12
N ASN A 407 -18.56 -1.00 -19.16
CA ASN A 407 -19.45 -2.12 -19.40
C ASN A 407 -20.75 -1.97 -18.61
N ASN A 408 -21.81 -1.52 -19.29
CA ASN A 408 -23.17 -1.57 -18.77
C ASN A 408 -23.70 -3.01 -18.80
N ILE A 409 -23.02 -3.92 -18.09
CA ILE A 409 -23.42 -5.32 -17.97
C ILE A 409 -24.35 -5.41 -16.76
N PRO A 410 -25.65 -5.72 -16.94
CA PRO A 410 -26.63 -5.77 -15.85
C PRO A 410 -26.20 -6.69 -14.68
N ARG A 411 -25.38 -7.72 -14.96
CA ARG A 411 -24.84 -8.67 -13.98
C ARG A 411 -23.62 -8.16 -13.21
N LEU A 412 -22.90 -7.15 -13.70
CA LEU A 412 -21.72 -6.63 -12.99
C LEU A 412 -22.11 -6.03 -11.64
N GLN A 413 -23.25 -5.32 -11.61
CA GLN A 413 -23.77 -4.72 -10.38
C GLN A 413 -24.15 -5.77 -9.32
N SER A 414 -24.72 -6.91 -9.73
CA SER A 414 -25.07 -7.99 -8.78
C SER A 414 -23.80 -8.61 -8.20
N ILE A 415 -22.80 -8.90 -9.06
CA ILE A 415 -21.51 -9.45 -8.65
C ILE A 415 -20.83 -8.53 -7.66
N VAL A 416 -20.69 -7.24 -7.99
CA VAL A 416 -20.05 -6.25 -7.12
C VAL A 416 -20.81 -6.13 -5.81
N ARG A 417 -22.14 -6.02 -5.84
CA ARG A 417 -22.96 -5.93 -4.61
C ARG A 417 -22.82 -7.17 -3.73
N ASN A 418 -22.78 -8.36 -4.30
CA ASN A 418 -22.62 -9.61 -3.54
C ASN A 418 -21.21 -9.77 -2.97
N CYS A 419 -20.18 -9.35 -3.70
CA CYS A 419 -18.81 -9.36 -3.20
C CYS A 419 -18.63 -8.34 -2.06
N LEU A 420 -19.21 -7.14 -2.19
CA LEU A 420 -19.22 -6.14 -1.13
C LEU A 420 -19.96 -6.63 0.13
N LYS A 421 -21.11 -7.28 -0.03
CA LYS A 421 -21.84 -7.90 1.10
C LYS A 421 -21.03 -8.99 1.82
N ARG A 422 -20.14 -9.69 1.09
CA ARG A 422 -19.24 -10.71 1.65
C ARG A 422 -17.96 -10.13 2.26
N GLY A 423 -17.69 -8.84 2.08
CA GLY A 423 -16.44 -8.21 2.51
C GLY A 423 -15.23 -8.62 1.67
N ASP A 424 -15.45 -9.00 0.41
CA ASP A 424 -14.36 -9.40 -0.49
C ASP A 424 -13.42 -8.23 -0.77
N SER A 425 -12.12 -8.51 -0.88
CA SER A 425 -11.12 -7.51 -1.23
C SER A 425 -11.29 -7.03 -2.68
N ILE A 426 -10.77 -5.84 -3.00
CA ILE A 426 -10.83 -5.27 -4.36
C ILE A 426 -10.28 -6.23 -5.42
N PHE A 427 -9.19 -6.94 -5.12
CA PHE A 427 -8.57 -7.90 -6.02
C PHE A 427 -9.45 -9.13 -6.26
N ALA A 428 -10.11 -9.63 -5.21
CA ALA A 428 -11.07 -10.72 -5.33
C ALA A 428 -12.31 -10.30 -6.15
N ILE A 429 -12.72 -9.02 -6.05
CA ILE A 429 -13.78 -8.47 -6.89
C ILE A 429 -13.34 -8.43 -8.36
N THR A 430 -12.15 -7.90 -8.68
CA THR A 430 -11.65 -7.89 -10.06
C THR A 430 -11.44 -9.29 -10.63
N GLU A 431 -10.96 -10.24 -9.82
CA GLU A 431 -10.83 -11.64 -10.23
C GLU A 431 -12.19 -12.27 -10.57
N LYS A 432 -13.21 -12.05 -9.73
CA LYS A 432 -14.57 -12.53 -9.99
C LYS A 432 -15.21 -11.89 -11.21
N ILE A 433 -14.93 -10.61 -11.46
CA ILE A 433 -15.34 -9.92 -12.69
C ILE A 433 -14.65 -10.57 -13.89
N GLY A 434 -13.33 -10.81 -13.83
CA GLY A 434 -12.58 -11.51 -14.89
C GLY A 434 -13.11 -12.92 -15.15
N ASN A 435 -13.46 -13.66 -14.10
CA ASN A 435 -14.09 -14.97 -14.21
C ASN A 435 -15.50 -14.90 -14.80
N ALA A 436 -16.26 -13.84 -14.50
CA ALA A 436 -17.58 -13.62 -15.10
C ALA A 436 -17.48 -13.29 -16.60
N ILE A 437 -16.48 -12.50 -17.00
CA ILE A 437 -16.19 -12.19 -18.41
C ILE A 437 -15.78 -13.47 -19.17
N ARG A 438 -14.98 -14.34 -18.55
CA ARG A 438 -14.62 -15.67 -19.09
C ARG A 438 -15.75 -16.69 -19.03
N GLY A 439 -16.92 -16.33 -18.50
CA GLY A 439 -18.05 -17.25 -18.33
C GLY A 439 -17.84 -18.33 -17.25
N THR A 440 -16.73 -18.33 -16.51
CA THR A 440 -16.46 -19.32 -15.46
C THR A 440 -17.19 -19.02 -14.15
N PHE A 441 -17.65 -17.78 -13.97
CA PHE A 441 -18.41 -17.37 -12.78
C PHE A 441 -19.82 -16.87 -13.15
N HIS A 442 -20.83 -17.48 -12.52
CA HIS A 442 -22.23 -17.11 -12.69
C HIS A 442 -22.83 -16.77 -11.32
N ASP A 443 -23.20 -15.50 -11.14
CA ASP A 443 -23.94 -15.07 -9.96
C ASP A 443 -25.37 -15.67 -10.00
N ARG A 444 -25.74 -16.41 -8.94
CA ARG A 444 -27.06 -17.07 -8.84
C ARG A 444 -28.19 -16.13 -8.42
N SER A 445 -27.92 -14.85 -8.18
CA SER A 445 -28.94 -13.89 -7.76
C SER A 445 -29.56 -13.15 -8.94
N TYR A 446 -30.82 -13.45 -9.23
CA TYR A 446 -31.62 -12.77 -10.26
C TYR A 446 -32.54 -11.73 -9.61
N SER A 447 -32.75 -10.59 -10.28
CA SER A 447 -33.71 -9.58 -9.82
C SER A 447 -35.15 -10.02 -10.10
N LYS A 448 -36.12 -9.47 -9.35
CA LYS A 448 -37.55 -9.74 -9.59
C LYS A 448 -37.97 -9.40 -11.03
N ILE A 449 -37.41 -8.32 -11.58
CA ILE A 449 -37.66 -7.89 -12.98
C ILE A 449 -37.10 -8.93 -13.96
N ALA A 450 -35.91 -9.48 -13.72
CA ALA A 450 -35.34 -10.52 -14.57
C ALA A 450 -36.19 -11.80 -14.57
N TYR A 451 -36.74 -12.19 -13.41
CA TYR A 451 -37.71 -13.28 -13.36
C TYR A 451 -38.97 -12.97 -14.17
N GLN A 452 -39.52 -11.75 -14.06
CA GLN A 452 -40.70 -11.34 -14.82
C GLN A 452 -40.44 -11.34 -16.34
N GLN A 453 -39.30 -10.83 -16.78
CA GLN A 453 -38.88 -10.85 -18.19
C GLN A 453 -38.72 -12.28 -18.71
N ALA A 454 -38.07 -13.15 -17.93
CA ALA A 454 -37.95 -14.57 -18.23
C ALA A 454 -39.32 -15.24 -18.37
N TYR A 455 -40.25 -14.94 -17.46
CA TYR A 455 -41.60 -15.47 -17.52
C TYR A 455 -42.35 -15.01 -18.77
N VAL A 456 -42.24 -13.72 -19.15
CA VAL A 456 -42.85 -13.21 -20.39
C VAL A 456 -42.28 -13.91 -21.62
N LEU A 457 -40.96 -14.08 -21.70
CA LEU A 457 -40.32 -14.82 -22.80
C LEU A 457 -40.79 -16.28 -22.85
N LEU A 458 -40.94 -16.92 -21.69
CA LEU A 458 -41.47 -18.27 -21.58
C LEU A 458 -42.92 -18.37 -22.08
N GLN A 459 -43.77 -17.38 -21.77
CA GLN A 459 -45.17 -17.38 -22.19
C GLN A 459 -45.35 -17.08 -23.68
N LEU A 460 -44.54 -16.19 -24.25
CA LEU A 460 -44.67 -15.77 -25.65
C LEU A 460 -43.92 -16.68 -26.63
N GLY A 461 -42.72 -17.13 -26.26
CA GLY A 461 -41.83 -17.89 -27.15
C GLY A 461 -41.47 -19.29 -26.65
N GLY A 462 -42.11 -19.75 -25.56
CA GLY A 462 -41.88 -21.07 -25.00
C GLY A 462 -40.49 -21.26 -24.38
N ALA A 463 -40.11 -22.52 -24.18
CA ALA A 463 -38.84 -22.88 -23.55
C ALA A 463 -37.63 -22.43 -24.39
N ALA A 464 -37.71 -22.49 -25.72
CA ALA A 464 -36.64 -22.11 -26.63
C ALA A 464 -36.29 -20.62 -26.54
N ALA A 465 -37.30 -19.74 -26.53
CA ALA A 465 -37.07 -18.30 -26.38
C ALA A 465 -36.51 -17.94 -25.00
N LEU A 466 -36.99 -18.61 -23.94
CA LEU A 466 -36.41 -18.43 -22.61
C LEU A 466 -34.96 -18.91 -22.57
N GLU A 467 -34.63 -20.04 -23.19
CA GLU A 467 -33.27 -20.56 -23.23
C GLU A 467 -32.33 -19.61 -24.00
N LEU A 468 -32.79 -19.03 -25.11
CA LEU A 468 -32.08 -17.97 -25.80
C LEU A 468 -31.89 -16.75 -24.89
N GLY A 469 -32.93 -16.32 -24.18
CA GLY A 469 -32.84 -15.24 -23.19
C GLY A 469 -31.88 -15.55 -22.03
N HIS A 470 -31.82 -16.80 -21.58
CA HIS A 470 -30.87 -17.25 -20.56
C HIS A 470 -29.43 -17.12 -21.05
N ARG A 471 -29.15 -17.57 -22.28
CA ARG A 471 -27.82 -17.55 -22.89
C ARG A 471 -27.37 -16.14 -23.29
N CYS A 472 -28.24 -15.37 -23.93
CA CYS A 472 -27.90 -14.05 -24.48
C CYS A 472 -28.03 -12.90 -23.47
N LEU A 473 -29.08 -12.94 -22.64
CA LEU A 473 -29.41 -11.83 -21.73
C LEU A 473 -29.09 -12.15 -20.26
N GLY A 474 -28.67 -13.38 -19.98
CA GLY A 474 -28.39 -13.81 -18.62
C GLY A 474 -29.64 -13.85 -17.73
N LEU A 475 -30.80 -14.14 -18.30
CA LEU A 475 -32.05 -14.34 -17.56
C LEU A 475 -32.02 -15.65 -16.73
N PRO A 476 -32.91 -15.84 -15.75
CA PRO A 476 -33.00 -17.10 -15.02
C PRO A 476 -33.38 -18.28 -15.93
N SER A 477 -32.94 -19.48 -15.56
CA SER A 477 -33.30 -20.72 -16.27
C SER A 477 -34.80 -21.02 -16.17
N LEU A 478 -35.29 -21.96 -16.98
CA LEU A 478 -36.68 -22.43 -16.94
C LEU A 478 -37.13 -22.84 -15.53
N ASP A 479 -36.35 -23.69 -14.87
CA ASP A 479 -36.66 -24.17 -13.53
C ASP A 479 -36.62 -23.05 -12.49
N ALA A 480 -35.61 -22.18 -12.57
CA ALA A 480 -35.50 -21.05 -11.66
C ALA A 480 -36.71 -20.11 -11.83
N THR A 481 -37.13 -19.87 -13.07
CA THR A 481 -38.27 -19.01 -13.40
C THR A 481 -39.58 -19.62 -12.91
N LYS A 482 -39.83 -20.92 -13.16
CA LYS A 482 -41.02 -21.63 -12.69
C LYS A 482 -41.11 -21.70 -11.16
N ARG A 483 -39.98 -21.86 -10.47
CA ARG A 483 -39.94 -21.87 -8.99
C ARG A 483 -40.20 -20.49 -8.40
N HIS A 484 -39.74 -19.43 -9.06
CA HIS A 484 -39.86 -18.08 -8.53
C HIS A 484 -41.19 -17.41 -8.87
N ILE A 485 -41.70 -17.63 -10.08
CA ILE A 485 -42.98 -17.11 -10.52
C ILE A 485 -43.96 -18.27 -10.57
N VAL A 486 -44.79 -18.34 -9.54
CA VAL A 486 -45.95 -19.22 -9.50
C VAL A 486 -47.13 -18.40 -10.01
N PRO A 487 -47.56 -18.58 -11.28
CA PRO A 487 -48.77 -17.94 -11.75
C PRO A 487 -49.95 -18.41 -10.88
N LYS A 488 -50.80 -17.47 -10.47
CA LYS A 488 -52.05 -17.81 -9.81
C LYS A 488 -53.01 -18.32 -10.89
N PRO A 489 -53.40 -19.60 -10.89
CA PRO A 489 -54.31 -20.13 -11.90
C PRO A 489 -55.68 -19.49 -11.73
N LEU A 490 -56.38 -19.29 -12.86
CA LEU A 490 -57.81 -18.98 -12.82
C LEU A 490 -58.58 -20.23 -12.38
N CYS A 491 -59.60 -20.03 -11.56
CA CYS A 491 -60.54 -21.06 -11.16
C CYS A 491 -61.49 -21.33 -12.32
N ALA A 492 -61.38 -22.50 -12.94
CA ALA A 492 -62.34 -22.95 -13.94
C ALA A 492 -63.65 -23.39 -13.27
N SER A 493 -64.77 -22.91 -13.78
CA SER A 493 -66.10 -23.35 -13.33
C SER A 493 -66.51 -24.60 -14.11
N PRO A 494 -66.80 -25.74 -13.46
CA PRO A 494 -67.27 -26.96 -14.15
C PRO A 494 -68.73 -26.85 -14.61
N ARG A 495 -69.46 -25.86 -14.09
CA ARG A 495 -70.87 -25.57 -14.38
C ARG A 495 -71.03 -24.09 -14.71
N PHE A 496 -72.23 -23.55 -14.55
CA PHE A 496 -72.43 -22.10 -14.61
C PHE A 496 -71.51 -21.41 -13.60
N PRO A 497 -70.72 -20.40 -14.02
CA PRO A 497 -69.79 -19.73 -13.13
C PRO A 497 -70.52 -19.11 -11.94
N GLN A 498 -70.06 -19.45 -10.75
CA GLN A 498 -70.59 -18.89 -9.53
C GLN A 498 -70.01 -17.50 -9.30
N LEU A 499 -70.77 -16.65 -8.61
CA LEU A 499 -70.34 -15.29 -8.27
C LEU A 499 -68.99 -15.27 -7.57
N GLU A 500 -68.71 -16.27 -6.71
CA GLU A 500 -67.45 -16.34 -5.97
C GLU A 500 -66.26 -16.75 -6.85
N GLU A 501 -66.45 -17.69 -7.77
CA GLU A 501 -65.42 -18.07 -8.76
C GLU A 501 -65.08 -16.89 -9.67
N MET A 502 -66.10 -16.14 -10.11
CA MET A 502 -65.92 -14.91 -10.89
C MET A 502 -65.16 -13.86 -10.09
N ARG A 503 -65.54 -13.63 -8.82
CA ARG A 503 -64.86 -12.68 -7.94
C ARG A 503 -63.39 -13.07 -7.72
N GLN A 504 -63.11 -14.36 -7.50
CA GLN A 504 -61.75 -14.88 -7.36
C GLN A 504 -60.94 -14.65 -8.64
N ASN A 505 -61.50 -14.98 -9.80
CA ASN A 505 -60.82 -14.78 -11.09
C ASN A 505 -60.55 -13.30 -11.38
N LEU A 506 -61.52 -12.42 -11.09
CA LEU A 506 -61.33 -10.99 -11.21
C LEU A 506 -60.24 -10.48 -10.26
N ALA A 507 -60.18 -10.97 -9.01
CA ALA A 507 -59.12 -10.61 -8.07
C ALA A 507 -57.73 -11.14 -8.50
N VAL A 508 -57.67 -12.23 -9.27
CA VAL A 508 -56.43 -12.76 -9.85
C VAL A 508 -55.99 -11.93 -11.05
N CYS A 509 -56.90 -11.61 -11.97
CA CYS A 509 -56.62 -10.81 -13.18
C CYS A 509 -56.33 -9.34 -12.85
N TYR A 510 -57.06 -8.80 -11.88
CA TYR A 510 -57.00 -7.42 -11.44
C TYR A 510 -56.72 -7.41 -9.94
N PRO A 511 -55.48 -7.77 -9.52
CA PRO A 511 -55.12 -7.67 -8.13
C PRO A 511 -55.35 -6.22 -7.68
N ASN A 512 -56.03 -6.04 -6.56
CA ASN A 512 -56.23 -4.71 -5.97
C ASN A 512 -54.88 -4.02 -5.96
N SER A 513 -54.75 -2.92 -6.72
CA SER A 513 -53.55 -2.10 -6.65
C SER A 513 -53.28 -1.86 -5.18
N PRO A 514 -52.03 -2.01 -4.69
CA PRO A 514 -51.71 -1.56 -3.35
C PRO A 514 -52.25 -0.14 -3.22
N ASN A 515 -53.07 0.08 -2.17
CA ASN A 515 -53.86 1.30 -1.97
C ASN A 515 -53.12 2.50 -2.55
N PRO A 516 -53.72 3.24 -3.50
CA PRO A 516 -53.09 4.44 -4.02
C PRO A 516 -52.69 5.27 -2.80
N GLY A 517 -51.41 5.65 -2.73
CA GLY A 517 -50.89 6.39 -1.59
C GLY A 517 -51.79 7.60 -1.29
N PRO A 518 -51.86 8.05 -0.04
CA PRO A 518 -52.79 9.10 0.40
C PRO A 518 -52.70 10.42 -0.37
N ASP A 519 -51.70 10.58 -1.25
CA ASP A 519 -51.40 11.82 -1.97
C ASP A 519 -52.04 11.92 -3.37
N SER A 520 -52.69 10.87 -3.89
CA SER A 520 -53.40 10.98 -5.16
C SER A 520 -54.83 11.49 -4.95
N ASN A 521 -55.00 12.81 -4.88
CA ASN A 521 -56.29 13.53 -4.87
C ASN A 521 -57.13 13.38 -6.16
N ILE A 522 -56.80 12.41 -7.00
CA ILE A 522 -57.58 12.09 -8.20
C ILE A 522 -58.68 11.15 -7.74
N SER A 523 -59.92 11.64 -7.71
CA SER A 523 -61.11 10.81 -7.52
C SER A 523 -60.98 9.56 -8.39
N PRO A 524 -61.08 8.34 -7.84
CA PRO A 524 -60.88 7.12 -8.58
C PRO A 524 -62.09 6.93 -9.49
N ILE A 525 -62.08 7.60 -10.65
CA ILE A 525 -62.87 7.14 -11.79
C ILE A 525 -62.25 5.78 -12.11
N GLY A 526 -62.87 4.73 -11.57
CA GLY A 526 -62.45 3.36 -11.84
C GLY A 526 -62.38 3.16 -13.36
N PRO A 527 -61.40 2.40 -13.87
CA PRO A 527 -61.34 2.12 -15.29
C PRO A 527 -62.71 1.58 -15.75
N GLY A 528 -63.30 2.21 -16.77
CA GLY A 528 -64.50 1.67 -17.41
C GLY A 528 -64.15 0.32 -18.02
N PHE A 529 -64.89 -0.73 -17.66
CA PHE A 529 -64.68 -2.07 -18.22
C PHE A 529 -65.74 -2.36 -19.28
N GLN A 530 -65.31 -2.85 -20.44
CA GLN A 530 -66.17 -3.46 -21.43
C GLN A 530 -66.01 -4.98 -21.34
N LEU A 531 -67.12 -5.68 -21.09
CA LEU A 531 -67.14 -7.14 -21.05
C LEU A 531 -67.63 -7.68 -22.40
N CYS A 532 -66.74 -8.29 -23.16
CA CYS A 532 -67.06 -9.04 -24.37
C CYS A 532 -67.05 -10.53 -24.02
N ILE A 533 -68.14 -11.24 -24.32
CA ILE A 533 -68.30 -12.67 -24.06
C ILE A 533 -68.45 -13.36 -25.40
N ASP A 534 -67.66 -14.41 -25.61
CA ASP A 534 -67.73 -15.26 -26.80
C ASP A 534 -67.44 -16.71 -26.42
N GLU A 535 -67.79 -17.65 -27.29
CA GLU A 535 -67.60 -19.08 -27.11
C GLU A 535 -66.33 -19.57 -27.81
N ILE A 536 -65.50 -20.32 -27.08
CA ILE A 536 -64.32 -20.99 -27.65
C ILE A 536 -64.60 -22.48 -27.70
N LYS A 537 -64.52 -23.06 -28.90
CA LYS A 537 -64.56 -24.51 -29.07
C LYS A 537 -63.28 -25.13 -28.52
N ILE A 538 -63.41 -25.97 -27.49
CA ILE A 538 -62.32 -26.72 -26.88
C ILE A 538 -62.40 -28.20 -27.24
N GLN A 539 -61.29 -28.93 -27.10
CA GLN A 539 -61.30 -30.38 -27.25
C GLN A 539 -62.04 -31.03 -26.07
N GLU A 540 -62.98 -31.93 -26.37
CA GLU A 540 -63.74 -32.68 -25.36
C GLU A 540 -62.86 -33.74 -24.71
N MET A 541 -62.24 -33.38 -23.58
CA MET A 541 -61.36 -34.26 -22.82
C MET A 541 -61.56 -34.06 -21.33
N MET A 542 -61.93 -35.12 -20.63
CA MET A 542 -62.06 -35.08 -19.17
C MET A 542 -60.69 -34.82 -18.51
N ARG A 543 -60.62 -33.82 -17.64
CA ARG A 543 -59.43 -33.47 -16.85
C ARG A 543 -59.83 -33.24 -15.40
N TRP A 544 -59.15 -33.91 -14.47
CA TRP A 544 -59.35 -33.67 -13.05
C TRP A 544 -58.56 -32.44 -12.60
N ASN A 545 -59.21 -31.54 -11.86
CA ASN A 545 -58.57 -30.40 -11.21
C ASN A 545 -58.41 -30.72 -9.71
N PRO A 546 -57.17 -30.90 -9.22
CA PRO A 546 -56.94 -31.27 -7.83
C PRO A 546 -57.28 -30.17 -6.83
N VAL A 547 -57.39 -28.91 -7.26
CA VAL A 547 -57.68 -27.78 -6.36
C VAL A 547 -59.16 -27.74 -5.99
N THR A 548 -60.03 -27.96 -6.96
CA THR A 548 -61.49 -27.96 -6.76
C THR A 548 -62.05 -29.36 -6.52
N ASP A 549 -61.24 -30.39 -6.77
CA ASP A 549 -61.64 -31.80 -6.79
C ASP A 549 -62.81 -32.07 -7.75
N MET A 550 -62.75 -31.45 -8.93
CA MET A 550 -63.79 -31.53 -9.97
C MET A 550 -63.21 -32.05 -11.28
N ILE A 551 -64.03 -32.77 -12.04
CA ILE A 551 -63.73 -33.15 -13.42
C ILE A 551 -64.22 -32.03 -14.35
N HIS A 552 -63.33 -31.54 -15.21
CA HIS A 552 -63.60 -30.55 -16.26
C HIS A 552 -63.54 -31.21 -17.64
N GLY A 553 -64.04 -30.52 -18.68
CA GLY A 553 -63.85 -30.90 -20.08
C GLY A 553 -65.07 -31.52 -20.78
N ILE A 554 -66.19 -31.63 -20.08
CA ILE A 554 -67.52 -31.86 -20.67
C ILE A 554 -68.16 -30.50 -20.90
N CYS A 555 -68.86 -30.30 -22.03
CA CYS A 555 -69.52 -29.03 -22.27
C CYS A 555 -70.61 -28.77 -21.21
N ARG A 556 -70.92 -27.49 -21.00
CA ARG A 556 -71.82 -27.03 -19.93
C ARG A 556 -73.20 -27.67 -19.99
N GLU A 557 -73.72 -27.90 -21.18
CA GLU A 557 -75.05 -28.49 -21.41
C GLU A 557 -75.10 -29.98 -21.05
N HIS A 558 -73.99 -30.69 -21.25
CA HIS A 558 -73.89 -32.12 -20.97
C HIS A 558 -73.40 -32.43 -19.54
N GLY A 559 -72.86 -31.44 -18.81
CA GLY A 559 -72.37 -31.60 -17.44
C GLY A 559 -73.44 -31.50 -16.34
N ALA A 560 -74.66 -31.08 -16.66
CA ALA A 560 -75.70 -30.80 -15.66
C ALA A 560 -76.19 -32.04 -14.86
N PRO A 561 -76.46 -33.21 -15.47
CA PRO A 561 -76.89 -34.39 -14.72
C PRO A 561 -75.75 -35.15 -14.03
N TYR A 562 -74.50 -34.95 -14.46
CA TYR A 562 -73.33 -35.72 -14.01
C TYR A 562 -72.31 -34.89 -13.24
N GLY A 563 -72.78 -33.99 -12.37
CA GLY A 563 -71.90 -33.39 -11.34
C GLY A 563 -71.53 -34.42 -10.28
N SER A 564 -71.02 -35.57 -10.70
CA SER A 564 -70.47 -36.60 -9.85
C SER A 564 -69.14 -36.08 -9.33
N ARG A 565 -69.16 -35.60 -8.09
CA ARG A 565 -67.96 -35.53 -7.24
C ARG A 565 -67.36 -36.93 -7.26
N LEU A 566 -66.09 -37.05 -7.63
CA LEU A 566 -65.42 -38.35 -7.71
C LEU A 566 -65.27 -38.86 -6.27
N ILE A 567 -66.19 -39.71 -5.82
CA ILE A 567 -66.02 -40.41 -4.55
C ILE A 567 -65.01 -41.52 -4.83
N ILE A 568 -63.73 -41.22 -4.69
CA ILE A 568 -62.70 -42.24 -4.59
C ILE A 568 -62.83 -42.82 -3.18
N THR A 569 -63.66 -43.85 -3.01
CA THR A 569 -63.62 -44.66 -1.80
C THR A 569 -62.28 -45.39 -1.79
N SER A 570 -61.39 -45.02 -0.86
CA SER A 570 -60.11 -45.67 -0.60
C SER A 570 -60.28 -47.06 -0.01
#